data_AF-A0A2Z7BHW3-F1
#
_entry.id   AF-A0A2Z7BHW3-F1
#
_cell.length_a   1.000
_cell.length_b   1.000
_cell.length_c   1.000
_cell.angle_alpha   90.00
_cell.angle_beta   90.00
_cell.angle_gamma   90.00
#
_symmetry.space_group_name_H-M   'P 1'
#
loop_
_entity.id
_entity.type
_entity.pdbx_description
1 polymer ?
#
loop_
_entity_poly.entity_id
_entity_poly.type
_entity_poly.pdbx_seq_one_letter_code
_entity_poly.pdbx_strand_id
1 'polypeptide(L)'
;MTAIIHCLRVWRHYLLGTRFIVKTDNIATSYFQSQKKLSPKQARWQDFLAEFDYVLEYRPGKANVVADALSRKAEFASISTVLGDLPTRIKEGLGHDPVAKELVKLVEKGKTRQFWLEGGLLYTQGR
;
A
#
# COMPACT_ATOMS: atom_id res chain seq x y z
N MET A 1 -10.55 4.16 10.37
CA MET A 1 -10.00 4.91 11.52
C MET A 1 -8.54 5.36 11.37
N THR A 2 -7.59 4.49 11.01
CA THR A 2 -6.16 4.88 10.87
C THR A 2 -5.93 6.11 9.98
N ALA A 3 -6.60 6.18 8.82
CA ALA A 3 -6.50 7.33 7.91
C ALA A 3 -6.93 8.65 8.57
N ILE A 4 -8.02 8.64 9.36
CA ILE A 4 -8.49 9.83 10.10
C ILE A 4 -7.43 10.26 11.12
N ILE A 5 -6.90 9.32 11.90
CA ILE A 5 -5.85 9.61 12.88
C ILE A 5 -4.61 10.21 12.20
N HIS A 6 -4.21 9.65 11.05
CA HIS A 6 -3.10 10.19 10.27
C HIS A 6 -3.39 11.62 9.79
N CYS A 7 -4.55 11.87 9.18
CA CYS A 7 -4.92 13.20 8.71
C CYS A 7 -4.88 14.21 9.86
N LEU A 8 -5.49 13.89 11.01
CA LEU A 8 -5.52 14.80 12.15
C LEU A 8 -4.13 15.06 12.75
N ARG A 9 -3.20 14.10 12.68
CA ARG A 9 -1.80 14.35 13.06
C ARG A 9 -1.11 15.34 12.13
N VAL A 10 -1.27 15.17 10.81
CA VAL A 10 -0.65 16.05 9.80
C VAL A 10 -1.21 17.47 9.90
N TRP A 11 -2.53 17.58 10.00
CA TRP A 11 -3.24 18.86 9.97
C TRP A 11 -3.50 19.43 11.37
N ARG A 12 -2.88 18.87 12.43
CA ARG A 12 -3.14 19.23 13.84
C ARG A 12 -3.06 20.73 14.08
N HIS A 13 -2.04 21.39 13.54
CA HIS A 13 -1.80 22.83 13.71
C HIS A 13 -2.87 23.73 13.09
N TYR A 14 -3.64 23.25 12.11
CA TYR A 14 -4.77 23.98 11.53
C TYR A 14 -6.10 23.67 12.22
N LEU A 15 -6.23 22.47 12.80
CA LEU A 15 -7.50 21.94 13.29
C LEU A 15 -7.67 22.11 14.81
N LEU A 16 -6.58 22.24 15.56
CA LEU A 16 -6.65 22.41 17.00
C LEU A 16 -7.33 23.74 17.36
N GLY A 17 -8.29 23.69 18.28
CA GLY A 17 -9.05 24.87 18.72
C GLY A 17 -10.15 25.34 17.78
N THR A 18 -10.38 24.65 16.65
CA THR A 18 -11.46 24.96 15.70
C THR A 18 -12.42 23.78 15.61
N ARG A 19 -13.72 24.04 15.46
CA ARG A 19 -14.72 23.01 15.20
C ARG A 19 -14.73 22.61 13.73
N PHE A 20 -14.66 21.32 13.44
CA PHE A 20 -14.69 20.82 12.05
C PHE A 20 -15.48 19.52 11.89
N ILE A 21 -15.66 19.10 10.64
CA ILE A 21 -16.39 17.89 10.28
C ILE A 21 -15.45 16.91 9.59
N VAL A 22 -15.40 15.68 10.07
CA VAL A 22 -14.70 14.56 9.45
C VAL A 22 -15.71 13.72 8.69
N LYS A 23 -15.60 13.72 7.35
CA LYS A 23 -16.44 12.88 6.49
C LYS A 23 -15.72 11.58 6.16
N THR A 24 -16.40 10.45 6.34
CA THR A 24 -15.88 9.11 6.07
C THR A 24 -16.92 8.24 5.37
N ASP A 25 -16.50 7.41 4.42
CA ASP A 25 -17.33 6.39 3.79
C ASP A 25 -17.33 5.06 4.53
N ASN A 26 -16.63 5.00 5.66
CA ASN A 26 -16.62 3.84 6.53
C ASN A 26 -17.65 4.01 7.67
N ILE A 27 -18.78 3.31 7.55
CA ILE A 27 -19.87 3.27 8.54
C ILE A 27 -19.38 2.76 9.91
N ALA A 28 -18.51 1.75 9.96
CA ALA A 28 -18.01 1.24 11.23
C ALA A 28 -17.24 2.32 12.02
N THR A 29 -16.61 3.26 11.30
CA THR A 29 -15.89 4.37 11.95
C THR A 29 -16.83 5.45 12.49
N SER A 30 -18.06 5.61 11.95
CA SER A 30 -19.04 6.56 12.51
C SER A 30 -19.52 6.19 13.90
N TYR A 31 -19.48 4.91 14.25
CA TYR A 31 -19.87 4.44 15.58
C TYR A 31 -18.74 4.42 16.60
N PHE A 32 -17.53 4.84 16.23
CA PHE A 32 -16.35 4.72 17.08
C PHE A 32 -16.51 5.39 18.45
N GLN A 33 -17.10 6.58 18.51
CA GLN A 33 -17.33 7.30 19.77
C GLN A 33 -18.35 6.60 20.69
N SER A 34 -19.30 5.84 20.11
CA SER A 34 -20.34 5.13 20.85
C SER A 34 -19.95 3.70 21.27
N GLN A 35 -18.75 3.25 20.89
CA GLN A 35 -18.33 1.87 21.08
C GLN A 35 -17.97 1.60 22.56
N LYS A 36 -18.75 0.73 23.23
CA LYS A 36 -18.58 0.42 24.66
C LYS A 36 -17.27 -0.28 25.03
N LYS A 37 -16.72 -1.10 24.12
CA LYS A 37 -15.50 -1.86 24.34
C LYS A 37 -14.47 -1.47 23.30
N LEU A 38 -13.38 -0.85 23.73
CA LEU A 38 -12.28 -0.45 22.86
C LEU A 38 -11.10 -1.38 23.09
N SER A 39 -10.44 -1.79 22.00
CA SER A 39 -9.11 -2.39 22.10
C SER A 39 -8.08 -1.35 22.60
N PRO A 40 -6.93 -1.75 23.17
CA PRO A 40 -5.90 -0.82 23.62
C PRO A 40 -5.47 0.19 22.54
N LYS A 41 -5.43 -0.24 21.27
CA LYS A 41 -5.13 0.63 20.13
C LYS A 41 -6.22 1.68 19.90
N GLN A 42 -7.48 1.30 20.05
CA GLN A 42 -8.61 2.21 19.89
C GLN A 42 -8.72 3.19 21.08
N ALA A 43 -8.42 2.76 22.31
CA ALA A 43 -8.36 3.67 23.45
C ALA A 43 -7.33 4.78 23.22
N ARG A 44 -6.12 4.43 22.78
CA ARG A 44 -5.09 5.43 22.40
C ARG A 44 -5.54 6.37 21.28
N TRP A 45 -6.35 5.89 20.35
CA TRP A 45 -6.94 6.74 19.32
C TRP A 45 -8.00 7.68 19.89
N GLN A 46 -8.80 7.22 20.85
CA GLN A 46 -9.80 8.05 21.52
C GLN A 46 -9.14 9.17 22.33
N ASP A 47 -8.07 8.88 23.07
CA ASP A 47 -7.32 9.89 23.83
C ASP A 47 -6.79 10.99 22.90
N PHE A 48 -6.21 10.60 21.75
CA PHE A 48 -5.74 11.56 20.75
C PHE A 48 -6.88 12.35 20.10
N LEU A 49 -8.02 11.71 19.82
CA LEU A 49 -9.18 12.36 19.22
C LEU A 49 -9.85 13.35 20.18
N ALA A 50 -9.73 13.15 21.49
CA ALA A 50 -10.28 14.04 22.51
C ALA A 50 -9.63 15.45 22.52
N GLU A 51 -8.47 15.62 21.87
CA GLU A 51 -7.84 16.93 21.68
C GLU A 51 -8.61 17.84 20.70
N PHE A 52 -9.51 17.28 19.88
CA PHE A 52 -10.15 17.99 18.77
C PHE A 52 -11.65 18.16 19.00
N ASP A 53 -12.20 19.31 18.60
CA ASP A 53 -13.65 19.52 18.47
C ASP A 53 -14.10 19.13 17.06
N TYR A 54 -14.61 17.91 16.90
CA TYR A 54 -15.02 17.40 15.60
C TYR A 54 -16.34 16.64 15.64
N VAL A 55 -17.04 16.67 14.50
CA VAL A 55 -18.21 15.82 14.22
C VAL A 55 -17.82 14.80 13.18
N LEU A 56 -18.15 13.53 13.41
CA LEU A 56 -17.94 12.48 12.41
C LEU A 56 -19.23 12.23 11.61
N GLU A 57 -19.15 12.40 10.29
CA GLU A 57 -20.28 12.21 9.39
C GLU A 57 -20.00 11.10 8.38
N TYR A 58 -20.98 10.21 8.19
CA TYR A 58 -20.93 9.25 7.11
C TYR A 58 -21.24 9.92 5.77
N ARG A 59 -20.41 9.66 4.76
CA ARG A 59 -20.63 10.06 3.37
C ARG A 59 -20.51 8.83 2.47
N PRO A 60 -21.51 8.49 1.64
CA PRO A 60 -21.41 7.34 0.75
C PRO A 60 -20.16 7.38 -0.14
N GLY A 61 -19.50 6.23 -0.34
CA GLY A 61 -18.24 6.15 -1.11
C GLY A 61 -18.34 6.74 -2.52
N LYS A 62 -19.51 6.61 -3.19
CA LYS A 62 -19.79 7.24 -4.50
C LYS A 62 -19.65 8.78 -4.48
N ALA A 63 -19.82 9.41 -3.33
CA ALA A 63 -19.63 10.84 -3.14
C ALA A 63 -18.25 11.19 -2.55
N ASN A 64 -17.46 10.19 -2.12
CA ASN A 64 -16.14 10.34 -1.52
C ASN A 64 -14.99 10.12 -2.51
N VAL A 65 -15.25 10.28 -3.81
CA VAL A 65 -14.34 9.91 -4.92
C VAL A 65 -12.96 10.56 -4.80
N VAL A 66 -12.88 11.82 -4.34
CA VAL A 66 -11.58 12.52 -4.23
C VAL A 66 -10.69 11.89 -3.16
N ALA A 67 -11.24 11.64 -1.96
CA ALA A 67 -10.48 11.03 -0.86
C ALA A 67 -10.10 9.58 -1.18
N ASP A 68 -11.03 8.84 -1.80
CA ASP A 68 -10.83 7.49 -2.27
C ASP A 68 -9.70 7.42 -3.33
N ALA A 69 -9.74 8.28 -4.35
CA ALA A 69 -8.68 8.37 -5.38
C ALA A 69 -7.31 8.71 -4.79
N LEU A 70 -7.25 9.65 -3.83
CA LEU A 70 -6.00 10.00 -3.15
C LEU A 70 -5.47 8.83 -2.30
N SER A 71 -6.36 8.09 -1.64
CA SER A 71 -5.97 6.93 -0.83
C SER A 71 -5.41 5.79 -1.68
N ARG A 72 -5.94 5.59 -2.89
CA ARG A 72 -5.47 4.59 -3.86
C ARG A 72 -4.22 5.00 -4.62
N LYS A 73 -3.86 6.29 -4.64
CA LYS A 73 -2.68 6.78 -5.38
C LYS A 73 -1.37 6.13 -4.93
N ALA A 74 -1.26 5.70 -3.68
CA ALA A 74 -0.12 4.92 -3.19
C ALA A 74 -0.06 3.51 -3.80
N GLU A 75 -1.21 2.87 -4.06
CA GLU A 75 -1.28 1.59 -4.79
C GLU A 75 -0.92 1.75 -6.27
N PHE A 76 -1.15 2.94 -6.85
CA PHE A 76 -0.66 3.27 -8.19
C PHE A 76 0.84 3.63 -8.22
N ALA A 77 1.46 3.99 -7.09
CA ALA A 77 2.90 4.20 -7.01
C ALA A 77 3.68 2.87 -7.13
N SER A 78 3.07 1.74 -6.75
CA SER A 78 3.55 0.39 -7.11
C SER A 78 3.39 0.04 -8.60
N ILE A 79 2.66 0.85 -9.38
CA ILE A 79 2.58 0.78 -10.85
C ILE A 79 3.54 1.81 -11.47
N SER A 80 4.63 2.14 -10.77
CA SER A 80 5.87 2.53 -11.44
C SER A 80 6.38 1.27 -12.16
N THR A 81 5.84 0.97 -13.35
CA THR A 81 6.58 0.14 -14.30
C THR A 81 7.93 0.81 -14.48
N VAL A 82 9.00 0.16 -14.02
CA VAL A 82 10.35 0.64 -14.29
C VAL A 82 10.49 0.66 -15.81
N LEU A 83 10.33 1.83 -16.42
CA LEU A 83 10.74 2.12 -17.79
C LEU A 83 12.27 2.16 -17.79
N GLY A 84 12.86 1.01 -17.55
CA GLY A 84 14.30 0.80 -17.51
C GLY A 84 14.64 -0.34 -18.43
N ASP A 85 15.78 -0.21 -19.10
CA ASP A 85 16.40 -1.23 -19.93
C ASP A 85 17.01 -2.39 -19.11
N LEU A 86 16.77 -2.42 -17.79
CA LEU A 86 17.34 -3.42 -16.90
C LEU A 86 16.99 -4.86 -17.32
N PRO A 87 15.74 -5.21 -17.67
CA PRO A 87 15.42 -6.55 -18.18
C PRO A 87 16.22 -6.90 -19.44
N THR A 88 16.39 -5.94 -20.36
CA THR A 88 17.20 -6.12 -21.58
C THR A 88 18.68 -6.31 -21.26
N ARG A 89 19.25 -5.52 -20.35
CA ARG A 89 20.65 -5.62 -19.93
C ARG A 89 20.94 -6.92 -19.18
N ILE A 90 20.01 -7.39 -18.35
CA ILE A 90 20.13 -8.70 -17.69
C ILE A 90 20.11 -9.80 -18.74
N LYS A 91 19.21 -9.73 -19.72
CA LYS A 91 19.12 -10.71 -20.80
C LYS A 91 20.41 -10.77 -21.64
N GLU A 92 20.99 -9.62 -21.96
CA GLU A 92 22.31 -9.54 -22.63
C GLU A 92 23.41 -10.14 -21.75
N GLY A 93 23.46 -9.79 -20.46
CA GLY A 93 24.45 -10.30 -19.50
C GLY A 93 24.40 -11.82 -19.32
N LEU A 94 23.21 -12.42 -19.29
CA LEU A 94 23.04 -13.89 -19.27
C LEU A 94 23.71 -14.56 -20.48
N GLY A 95 23.74 -13.88 -21.63
CA GLY A 95 24.43 -14.32 -22.83
C GLY A 95 25.95 -14.25 -22.76
N HIS A 96 26.53 -13.59 -21.77
CA HIS A 96 27.98 -13.51 -21.57
C HIS A 96 28.47 -14.40 -20.40
N ASP A 97 27.60 -14.74 -19.45
CA ASP A 97 27.95 -15.58 -18.30
C ASP A 97 27.95 -17.09 -18.65
N PRO A 98 29.10 -17.79 -18.49
CA PRO A 98 29.20 -19.24 -18.72
C PRO A 98 28.27 -20.08 -17.83
N VAL A 99 28.06 -19.68 -16.57
CA VAL A 99 27.23 -20.40 -15.60
C VAL A 99 25.76 -20.24 -15.97
N ALA A 100 25.35 -19.00 -16.29
CA ALA A 100 24.00 -18.72 -16.74
C ALA A 100 23.66 -19.55 -18.00
N LYS A 101 24.55 -19.62 -18.98
CA LYS A 101 24.37 -20.43 -20.20
C LYS A 101 24.14 -21.91 -19.91
N GLU A 102 24.90 -22.50 -19.00
CA GLU A 102 24.69 -23.90 -18.61
C GLU A 102 23.36 -24.08 -17.89
N LEU A 103 22.97 -23.16 -17.02
CA LEU A 103 21.66 -23.18 -16.37
C LEU A 103 20.50 -23.07 -17.39
N VAL A 104 20.60 -22.19 -18.38
CA VAL A 104 19.62 -22.09 -19.47
C VAL A 104 19.50 -23.42 -20.22
N LYS A 105 20.61 -24.04 -20.62
CA LYS A 105 20.60 -25.37 -21.28
C LYS A 105 19.98 -26.45 -20.40
N LEU A 106 20.23 -26.42 -19.10
CA LEU A 106 19.66 -27.39 -18.16
C LEU A 106 18.15 -27.19 -17.99
N VAL A 107 17.67 -25.94 -17.98
CA VAL A 107 16.24 -25.61 -17.93
C VAL A 107 15.54 -26.04 -19.22
N GLU A 108 16.11 -25.76 -20.40
CA GLU A 108 15.57 -26.21 -21.69
C GLU A 108 15.49 -27.74 -21.81
N LYS A 109 16.43 -28.46 -21.19
CA LYS A 109 16.42 -29.93 -21.10
C LYS A 109 15.51 -30.46 -20.00
N GLY A 110 14.81 -29.61 -19.26
CA GLY A 110 13.92 -30.01 -18.15
C GLY A 110 14.66 -30.63 -16.95
N LYS A 111 15.96 -30.37 -16.81
CA LYS A 111 16.82 -31.01 -15.80
C LYS A 111 16.94 -30.25 -14.49
N THR A 112 16.27 -29.11 -14.34
CA THR A 112 16.26 -28.33 -13.09
C THR A 112 14.84 -28.03 -12.64
N ARG A 113 14.60 -28.08 -11.32
CA ARG A 113 13.33 -27.67 -10.69
C ARG A 113 13.43 -26.32 -9.96
N GLN A 114 14.64 -25.80 -9.80
CA GLN A 114 14.93 -24.57 -9.06
C GLN A 114 15.01 -23.34 -9.96
N PHE A 115 15.20 -23.55 -11.26
CA PHE A 115 15.30 -22.47 -12.24
C PHE A 115 14.28 -22.67 -13.36
N TRP A 116 13.73 -21.57 -13.86
CA TRP A 116 12.83 -21.56 -15.01
C TRP A 116 13.09 -20.33 -15.88
N LEU A 117 12.65 -20.40 -17.14
CA LEU A 117 12.80 -19.32 -18.11
C LEU A 117 11.44 -18.67 -18.38
N GLU A 118 11.39 -17.35 -18.34
CA GLU A 118 10.21 -16.56 -18.66
C GLU A 118 10.64 -15.27 -19.39
N GLY A 119 10.11 -15.03 -20.60
CA GLY A 119 10.50 -13.88 -21.44
C GLY A 119 11.99 -13.84 -21.88
N GLY A 120 12.72 -14.95 -21.71
CA GLY A 120 14.16 -15.03 -21.95
C GLY A 120 15.02 -14.54 -20.78
N LEU A 121 14.45 -14.44 -19.57
CA LEU A 121 15.15 -14.22 -18.32
C LEU A 121 15.13 -15.50 -17.48
N LEU A 122 16.22 -15.75 -16.75
CA LEU A 122 16.36 -16.90 -15.85
C LEU A 122 15.90 -16.51 -14.44
N TYR A 123 14.92 -17.23 -13.91
CA TYR A 123 14.35 -17.00 -12.58
C TYR A 123 14.70 -18.14 -11.62
N THR A 124 14.74 -17.84 -10.33
CA THR A 124 14.86 -18.82 -9.24
C THR A 124 14.06 -18.34 -8.03
N GLN A 125 13.61 -19.27 -7.18
CA GLN A 125 13.06 -18.88 -5.88
C GLN A 125 14.21 -18.52 -4.94
N GLY A 126 14.19 -17.30 -4.40
CA GLY A 126 15.06 -16.91 -3.30
C GLY A 126 14.80 -17.78 -2.07
N ARG A 127 15.84 -18.00 -1.25
CA ARG A 127 15.70 -18.62 0.06
C ARG A 127 14.98 -17.70 1.04
#